data_AF-A0A1Q6SLS3-F1
#
_entry.id   AF-A0A1Q6SLS3-F1
#
_cell.length_a   1.000
_cell.length_b   1.000
_cell.length_c   1.000
_cell.angle_alpha   90.00
_cell.angle_beta   90.00
_cell.angle_gamma   90.00
#
_symmetry.space_group_name_H-M   'P 1'
#
loop_
_entity.id
_entity.type
_entity.pdbx_description
1 polymer ?
#
loop_
_entity_poly.entity_id
_entity_poly.type
_entity_poly.pdbx_seq_one_letter_code
_entity_poly.pdbx_strand_id
1 'polypeptide(L)'
;MEKKILRMMATGLVGCMLAVTATGCGNSGTSSTPATSDTSASNTTNESASSDSSTAKDESSSQDIVSLKWIQIGNGQPDNYDAWQAHINEYLADKIGVNIDVEIISWGDWEKRRSTIINTGEDYDIIFSNDVVYESDVRLGAYYDITSLLDANCPDVKSLIPEDYWDAVSVDGKIYGIPTYKDSSITHYFVWDKDLCDKLGLDVTNLTELDQLTDAFDTIYKETNQPVTYRASDAPCQFVTTVYDNLALGLPALGVAYDDPSKKVVATYEQENVMHDLKIYREWFEKGYINQDAATLGELPTYQVCNIAQGWSQAAQTTWGPNMGVNATAVQWRDTIVSRGSVQGSINCISANSKHPEEALRFLNLVNSDTYVRDALYYGLEGDNFNYTADKKVERTDKQWFMAGYSQGTFFNVSLLADQETNQWDEVKELNEKAEASPVISISIDTTEFEDELANCTEIYNRYKSEINTGAVDPEKAVPEMMSEMRSAGFDTIVEKVQAQIDAAN
;
A
#
# COMPACT_ATOMS: atom_id res chain seq x y z
N MET A 1 34.42 26.53 29.93
CA MET A 1 35.43 25.90 29.07
C MET A 1 34.67 25.27 27.92
N GLU A 2 34.39 26.09 26.90
CA GLU A 2 35.05 26.06 25.59
C GLU A 2 34.55 24.88 24.73
N LYS A 3 33.60 25.11 23.80
CA LYS A 3 33.81 25.51 22.39
C LYS A 3 34.47 24.36 21.59
N LYS A 4 34.01 23.87 20.43
CA LYS A 4 33.40 24.55 19.27
C LYS A 4 33.10 23.50 18.17
N ILE A 5 32.02 23.73 17.40
CA ILE A 5 31.92 23.80 15.92
C ILE A 5 32.49 22.63 15.07
N LEU A 6 31.60 22.00 14.29
CA LEU A 6 31.74 21.94 12.81
C LEU A 6 30.35 21.80 12.12
N ARG A 7 29.92 22.87 11.46
CA ARG A 7 28.84 22.99 10.46
C ARG A 7 29.46 23.72 9.26
N MET A 8 28.85 23.55 8.08
CA MET A 8 29.21 24.03 6.73
C MET A 8 30.13 23.08 5.95
N MET A 9 29.92 22.77 4.67
CA MET A 9 29.21 23.48 3.60
C MET A 9 29.02 22.53 2.40
N ALA A 10 27.92 22.63 1.65
CA ALA A 10 27.91 22.64 0.18
C ALA A 10 26.48 22.79 -0.34
N THR A 11 26.06 24.05 -0.50
CA THR A 11 24.90 24.46 -1.28
C THR A 11 25.41 25.04 -2.60
N GLY A 12 24.76 24.70 -3.71
CA GLY A 12 24.65 25.57 -4.88
C GLY A 12 25.34 25.08 -6.15
N LEU A 13 24.53 24.72 -7.15
CA LEU A 13 24.58 25.33 -8.50
C LEU A 13 23.37 24.87 -9.33
N VAL A 14 22.35 25.72 -9.36
CA VAL A 14 21.34 25.81 -10.43
C VAL A 14 21.87 26.86 -11.42
N GLY A 15 21.90 26.54 -12.71
CA GLY A 15 22.22 27.51 -13.75
C GLY A 15 22.47 26.93 -15.14
N CYS A 16 21.41 26.94 -15.96
CA CYS A 16 21.37 27.18 -17.41
C CYS A 16 22.26 26.36 -18.36
N MET A 17 21.64 25.56 -19.24
CA MET A 17 21.80 25.75 -20.70
C MET A 17 20.71 25.01 -21.52
N LEU A 18 19.86 25.80 -22.16
CA LEU A 18 19.18 25.48 -23.41
C LEU A 18 20.21 25.51 -24.56
N ALA A 19 20.26 24.47 -25.40
CA ALA A 19 20.42 24.61 -26.86
C ALA A 19 20.41 23.24 -27.58
N VAL A 20 19.37 23.09 -28.40
CA VAL A 20 19.18 22.25 -29.59
C VAL A 20 20.47 21.94 -30.36
N THR A 21 20.66 20.67 -30.76
CA THR A 21 20.93 20.31 -32.18
C THR A 21 20.50 18.87 -32.48
N ALA A 22 19.61 18.76 -33.46
CA ALA A 22 19.33 17.54 -34.20
C ALA A 22 20.30 17.41 -35.38
N THR A 23 20.87 16.22 -35.57
CA THR A 23 21.47 15.63 -36.79
C THR A 23 21.94 14.23 -36.37
N GLY A 24 21.49 13.09 -36.87
CA GLY A 24 21.01 12.78 -38.22
C GLY A 24 22.18 12.35 -39.11
N CYS A 25 22.53 11.06 -39.14
CA CYS A 25 22.92 10.26 -40.32
C CYS A 25 23.47 8.88 -39.92
N GLY A 26 22.93 7.82 -40.53
CA GLY A 26 23.53 6.50 -40.57
C GLY A 26 24.46 6.32 -41.78
N ASN A 27 25.27 5.26 -41.73
CA ASN A 27 25.35 4.16 -42.73
C ASN A 27 26.77 3.58 -42.89
N SER A 28 26.80 2.25 -42.97
CA SER A 28 27.71 1.35 -43.70
C SER A 28 29.22 1.35 -43.42
N GLY A 29 29.71 0.18 -43.00
CA GLY A 29 30.52 -0.64 -43.92
C GLY A 29 31.83 -1.23 -43.38
N THR A 30 31.90 -2.57 -43.50
CA THR A 30 33.07 -3.36 -43.96
C THR A 30 33.93 -4.06 -42.89
N SER A 31 33.49 -5.30 -42.59
CA SER A 31 34.24 -6.58 -42.65
C SER A 31 35.77 -6.61 -42.52
N SER A 32 36.23 -7.55 -41.69
CA SER A 32 37.35 -8.44 -42.01
C SER A 32 37.43 -9.65 -41.08
N THR A 33 37.15 -10.84 -41.62
CA THR A 33 37.71 -12.13 -41.17
C THR A 33 38.62 -12.63 -42.31
N PRO A 34 39.76 -13.25 -41.99
CA PRO A 34 40.00 -14.66 -42.35
C PRO A 34 40.81 -15.38 -41.24
N ALA A 35 41.03 -16.70 -41.16
CA ALA A 35 40.61 -17.87 -41.92
C ALA A 35 40.90 -19.13 -41.06
N THR A 36 40.19 -20.18 -41.44
CA THR A 36 40.22 -21.62 -41.14
C THR A 36 41.55 -22.36 -41.27
N SER A 37 41.65 -23.51 -40.59
CA SER A 37 42.16 -24.76 -41.17
C SER A 37 41.64 -26.01 -40.43
N ASP A 38 41.05 -26.91 -41.23
CA ASP A 38 40.51 -28.25 -40.92
C ASP A 38 41.54 -29.24 -40.37
N THR A 39 41.06 -30.36 -39.77
CA THR A 39 41.27 -31.73 -40.28
C THR A 39 40.41 -32.75 -39.50
N SER A 40 39.68 -33.59 -40.24
CA SER A 40 38.87 -34.73 -39.76
C SER A 40 39.69 -35.99 -39.46
N ALA A 41 39.19 -36.87 -38.57
CA ALA A 41 39.42 -38.31 -38.65
C ALA A 41 38.28 -39.09 -37.97
N SER A 42 37.80 -40.11 -38.69
CA SER A 42 36.72 -41.04 -38.36
C SER A 42 37.23 -42.24 -37.54
N ASN A 43 36.38 -42.84 -36.70
CA ASN A 43 36.28 -44.30 -36.63
C ASN A 43 34.97 -44.81 -36.00
N THR A 44 34.57 -45.98 -36.48
CA THR A 44 33.25 -46.63 -36.41
C THR A 44 33.23 -47.86 -35.48
N THR A 45 32.03 -48.37 -35.16
CA THR A 45 31.62 -49.74 -34.70
C THR A 45 31.84 -50.09 -33.21
N ASN A 46 30.98 -50.83 -32.48
CA ASN A 46 29.86 -51.73 -32.81
C ASN A 46 28.95 -51.98 -31.57
N GLU A 47 27.71 -52.42 -31.80
CA GLU A 47 26.71 -52.91 -30.84
C GLU A 47 27.07 -54.26 -30.17
N SER A 48 26.59 -54.51 -28.94
CA SER A 48 25.60 -55.58 -28.66
C SER A 48 25.27 -55.78 -27.17
N ALA A 49 24.03 -56.20 -26.96
CA ALA A 49 23.25 -56.31 -25.73
C ALA A 49 23.69 -57.41 -24.73
N SER A 50 23.31 -57.20 -23.46
CA SER A 50 22.84 -58.29 -22.59
C SER A 50 21.82 -57.75 -21.58
N SER A 51 20.64 -58.37 -21.59
CA SER A 51 19.54 -58.22 -20.65
C SER A 51 19.87 -58.84 -19.28
N ASP A 52 19.49 -58.17 -18.19
CA ASP A 52 18.96 -58.87 -17.02
C ASP A 52 17.92 -58.00 -16.31
N SER A 53 16.95 -58.66 -15.71
CA SER A 53 15.65 -58.13 -15.27
C SER A 53 15.51 -58.08 -13.75
N SER A 54 14.52 -57.30 -13.28
CA SER A 54 14.06 -57.08 -11.89
C SER A 54 14.89 -56.05 -11.10
N THR A 55 14.32 -54.99 -10.51
CA THR A 55 13.07 -54.91 -9.75
C THR A 55 12.44 -53.51 -9.89
N ALA A 56 11.12 -53.49 -10.08
CA ALA A 56 10.31 -52.28 -10.07
C ALA A 56 10.41 -51.56 -8.71
N LYS A 57 10.75 -50.27 -8.75
CA LYS A 57 10.52 -49.32 -7.68
C LYS A 57 9.54 -48.31 -8.27
N ASP A 58 8.40 -48.14 -7.61
CA ASP A 58 7.40 -47.11 -7.94
C ASP A 58 8.10 -45.77 -8.16
N GLU A 59 8.23 -45.37 -9.42
CA GLU A 59 8.36 -43.97 -9.77
C GLU A 59 6.97 -43.37 -9.61
N SER A 60 6.74 -42.82 -8.41
CA SER A 60 5.89 -41.64 -8.28
C SER A 60 6.22 -40.73 -9.45
N SER A 61 5.24 -40.50 -10.32
CA SER A 61 5.36 -39.55 -11.43
C SER A 61 5.92 -38.25 -10.88
N SER A 62 7.12 -37.86 -11.32
CA SER A 62 7.63 -36.51 -11.06
C SER A 62 6.64 -35.53 -11.66
N GLN A 63 5.74 -35.01 -10.83
CA GLN A 63 4.93 -33.86 -11.17
C GLN A 63 5.91 -32.76 -11.54
N ASP A 64 5.84 -32.24 -12.77
CA ASP A 64 6.68 -31.13 -13.20
C ASP A 64 6.43 -29.95 -12.25
N ILE A 65 7.41 -29.63 -11.41
CA ILE A 65 7.30 -28.52 -10.44
C ILE A 65 7.32 -27.21 -11.24
N VAL A 66 6.28 -26.40 -11.08
CA VAL A 66 6.16 -25.11 -11.77
C VAL A 66 6.88 -24.03 -10.98
N SER A 67 7.78 -23.29 -11.61
CA SER A 67 8.42 -22.10 -11.02
C SER A 67 7.63 -20.84 -11.36
N LEU A 68 7.16 -20.13 -10.34
CA LEU A 68 6.41 -18.88 -10.44
C LEU A 68 7.30 -17.69 -10.06
N LYS A 69 7.19 -16.58 -10.79
CA LYS A 69 7.83 -15.31 -10.42
C LYS A 69 6.81 -14.32 -9.84
N TRP A 70 7.08 -13.82 -8.64
CA TRP A 70 6.27 -12.85 -7.92
C TRP A 70 7.02 -11.54 -7.71
N ILE A 71 6.52 -10.46 -8.30
CA ILE A 71 7.06 -9.12 -8.14
C ILE A 71 6.36 -8.43 -6.96
N GLN A 72 7.14 -7.99 -5.97
CA GLN A 72 6.64 -7.44 -4.71
C GLN A 72 7.31 -6.11 -4.37
N ILE A 73 6.62 -5.29 -3.56
CA ILE A 73 7.14 -4.05 -3.01
C ILE A 73 7.75 -4.29 -1.63
N GLY A 74 8.80 -3.55 -1.27
CA GLY A 74 9.37 -3.66 0.08
C GLY A 74 10.66 -2.87 0.29
N ASN A 75 11.42 -3.25 1.32
CA ASN A 75 12.70 -2.61 1.66
C ASN A 75 13.91 -3.28 0.97
N GLY A 76 13.68 -3.94 -0.17
CA GLY A 76 14.69 -4.69 -0.92
C GLY A 76 14.78 -6.17 -0.53
N GLN A 77 15.65 -6.91 -1.24
CA GLN A 77 15.83 -8.35 -1.05
C GLN A 77 16.48 -8.67 0.32
N PRO A 78 15.95 -9.61 1.13
CA PRO A 78 16.60 -10.05 2.36
C PRO A 78 17.98 -10.68 2.14
N ASP A 79 18.92 -10.45 3.06
CA ASP A 79 20.28 -11.00 2.98
C ASP A 79 20.30 -12.54 3.02
N ASN A 80 19.32 -13.16 3.67
CA ASN A 80 19.16 -14.61 3.78
C ASN A 80 18.13 -15.18 2.78
N TYR A 81 17.82 -14.44 1.72
CA TYR A 81 16.77 -14.81 0.76
C TYR A 81 16.94 -16.20 0.16
N ASP A 82 18.13 -16.57 -0.31
CA ASP A 82 18.36 -17.88 -0.94
C ASP A 82 18.05 -19.04 0.01
N ALA A 83 18.37 -18.89 1.30
CA ALA A 83 18.07 -19.88 2.32
C ALA A 83 16.57 -19.95 2.63
N TRP A 84 15.92 -18.79 2.71
CA TRP A 84 14.46 -18.70 2.84
C TRP A 84 13.74 -19.35 1.66
N GLN A 85 14.14 -19.01 0.43
CA GLN A 85 13.55 -19.50 -0.81
C GLN A 85 13.69 -21.02 -0.91
N ALA A 86 14.87 -21.56 -0.61
CA ALA A 86 15.09 -23.00 -0.61
C ALA A 86 14.15 -23.73 0.36
N HIS A 87 13.97 -23.18 1.57
CA HIS A 87 13.14 -23.80 2.60
C HIS A 87 11.64 -23.75 2.27
N ILE A 88 11.14 -22.59 1.84
CA ILE A 88 9.73 -22.46 1.46
C ILE A 88 9.41 -23.27 0.19
N ASN A 89 10.32 -23.33 -0.77
CA ASN A 89 10.12 -24.11 -2.00
C ASN A 89 10.10 -25.62 -1.76
N GLU A 90 10.84 -26.15 -0.78
CA GLU A 90 10.70 -27.55 -0.38
C GLU A 90 9.26 -27.86 0.05
N TYR A 91 8.67 -26.99 0.86
CA TYR A 91 7.29 -27.13 1.34
C TYR A 91 6.26 -26.94 0.21
N LEU A 92 6.42 -25.92 -0.62
CA LEU A 92 5.48 -25.61 -1.71
C LEU A 92 5.51 -26.66 -2.82
N ALA A 93 6.69 -27.20 -3.15
CA ALA A 93 6.82 -28.25 -4.15
C ALA A 93 6.10 -29.53 -3.73
N ASP A 94 6.25 -29.95 -2.47
CA ASP A 94 5.55 -31.11 -1.93
C ASP A 94 4.02 -30.88 -1.87
N LYS A 95 3.61 -29.68 -1.43
CA LYS A 95 2.20 -29.41 -1.14
C LYS A 95 1.34 -29.12 -2.36
N ILE A 96 1.85 -28.32 -3.30
CA ILE A 96 1.09 -27.83 -4.45
C ILE A 96 1.86 -27.91 -5.78
N GLY A 97 3.06 -28.49 -5.80
CA GLY A 97 3.85 -28.66 -7.02
C GLY A 97 4.40 -27.35 -7.58
N VAL A 98 4.66 -26.35 -6.74
CA VAL A 98 5.20 -25.05 -7.18
C VAL A 98 6.46 -24.65 -6.42
N ASN A 99 7.33 -23.92 -7.10
CA ASN A 99 8.41 -23.13 -6.51
C ASN A 99 8.12 -21.65 -6.76
N ILE A 100 8.57 -20.78 -5.86
CA ILE A 100 8.48 -19.33 -6.02
C ILE A 100 9.86 -18.69 -6.16
N ASP A 101 9.89 -17.62 -6.95
CA ASP A 101 10.94 -16.61 -7.03
C ASP A 101 10.32 -15.25 -6.80
N VAL A 102 10.80 -14.50 -5.81
CA VAL A 102 10.21 -13.25 -5.33
C VAL A 102 11.22 -12.14 -5.55
N GLU A 103 10.90 -11.21 -6.46
CA GLU A 103 11.67 -10.00 -6.70
C GLU A 103 11.09 -8.86 -5.87
N ILE A 104 11.87 -8.33 -4.92
CA ILE A 104 11.42 -7.22 -4.07
C ILE A 104 12.00 -5.91 -4.59
N ILE A 105 11.12 -5.07 -5.12
CA ILE A 105 11.44 -3.73 -5.59
C ILE A 105 11.28 -2.73 -4.44
N SER A 106 12.24 -1.82 -4.32
CA SER A 106 12.25 -0.81 -3.27
C SER A 106 11.06 0.16 -3.37
N TRP A 107 10.61 0.71 -2.25
CA TRP A 107 9.57 1.76 -2.22
C TRP A 107 9.84 2.91 -3.21
N GLY A 108 11.08 3.38 -3.28
CA GLY A 108 11.47 4.51 -4.13
C GLY A 108 11.50 4.18 -5.62
N ASP A 109 11.69 2.90 -5.98
CA ASP A 109 11.79 2.45 -7.36
C ASP A 109 10.49 1.80 -7.88
N TRP A 110 9.53 1.54 -7.00
CA TRP A 110 8.32 0.76 -7.29
C TRP A 110 7.60 1.23 -8.54
N GLU A 111 7.16 2.50 -8.56
CA GLU A 111 6.36 3.03 -9.66
C GLU A 111 7.08 2.93 -11.01
N LYS A 112 8.37 3.25 -11.03
CA LYS A 112 9.18 3.21 -12.25
C LYS A 112 9.39 1.77 -12.75
N ARG A 113 9.69 0.83 -11.85
CA ARG A 113 9.94 -0.56 -12.25
C ARG A 113 8.65 -1.29 -12.60
N ARG A 114 7.57 -1.12 -11.82
CA ARG A 114 6.23 -1.63 -12.17
C ARG A 114 5.82 -1.16 -13.57
N SER A 115 5.88 0.14 -13.82
CA SER A 115 5.55 0.72 -15.13
C SER A 115 6.41 0.12 -16.26
N THR A 116 7.70 -0.12 -16.02
CA THR A 116 8.58 -0.77 -17.01
C THR A 116 8.16 -2.23 -17.26
N ILE A 117 7.90 -3.00 -16.20
CA ILE A 117 7.50 -4.41 -16.27
C ILE A 117 6.22 -4.53 -17.09
N ILE A 118 5.20 -3.73 -16.76
CA ILE A 118 3.90 -3.72 -17.42
C ILE A 118 4.03 -3.33 -18.90
N ASN A 119 4.73 -2.22 -19.20
CA ASN A 119 4.81 -1.70 -20.57
C ASN A 119 5.72 -2.52 -21.51
N THR A 120 6.70 -3.23 -20.97
CA THR A 120 7.61 -4.07 -21.78
C THR A 120 7.16 -5.53 -21.87
N GLY A 121 6.22 -5.94 -21.00
CA GLY A 121 5.81 -7.34 -20.90
C GLY A 121 6.94 -8.24 -20.39
N GLU A 122 7.75 -7.76 -19.44
CA GLU A 122 8.72 -8.61 -18.72
C GLU A 122 8.01 -9.88 -18.19
N ASP A 123 8.68 -11.03 -18.19
CA ASP A 123 8.09 -12.27 -17.69
C ASP A 123 7.91 -12.23 -16.17
N TYR A 124 6.66 -12.37 -15.71
CA TYR A 124 6.25 -12.58 -14.31
C TYR A 124 4.91 -13.31 -14.26
N ASP A 125 4.59 -13.92 -13.12
CA ASP A 125 3.30 -14.60 -12.91
C ASP A 125 2.38 -13.77 -12.00
N ILE A 126 2.93 -13.21 -10.93
CA ILE A 126 2.19 -12.42 -9.95
C ILE A 126 2.88 -11.07 -9.75
N ILE A 127 2.12 -9.99 -9.60
CA ILE A 127 2.64 -8.66 -9.23
C ILE A 127 1.75 -8.01 -8.19
N PHE A 128 2.37 -7.36 -7.20
CA PHE A 128 1.67 -6.46 -6.30
C PHE A 128 1.07 -5.28 -7.08
N SER A 129 -0.12 -4.84 -6.69
CA SER A 129 -0.76 -3.62 -7.18
C SER A 129 -1.43 -2.89 -6.01
N ASN A 130 -1.73 -1.61 -6.22
CA ASN A 130 -2.44 -0.75 -5.29
C ASN A 130 -3.60 -0.02 -5.99
N ASP A 131 -4.36 0.75 -5.22
CA ASP A 131 -5.50 1.56 -5.65
C ASP A 131 -5.15 2.58 -6.73
N VAL A 132 -3.93 3.09 -6.74
CA VAL A 132 -3.50 4.12 -7.68
C VAL A 132 -3.33 3.58 -9.10
N VAL A 133 -2.83 2.35 -9.24
CA VAL A 133 -2.37 1.82 -10.54
C VAL A 133 -3.20 0.65 -11.06
N TYR A 134 -3.89 -0.07 -10.15
CA TYR A 134 -4.61 -1.31 -10.48
C TYR A 134 -5.56 -1.14 -11.66
N GLU A 135 -6.46 -0.15 -11.59
CA GLU A 135 -7.47 0.04 -12.63
C GLU A 135 -6.85 0.39 -13.99
N SER A 136 -5.85 1.27 -14.02
CA SER A 136 -5.15 1.63 -15.26
C SER A 136 -4.41 0.43 -15.88
N ASP A 137 -3.73 -0.38 -15.06
CA ASP A 137 -3.02 -1.58 -15.53
C ASP A 137 -4.02 -2.66 -16.02
N VAL A 138 -5.19 -2.79 -15.38
CA VAL A 138 -6.28 -3.66 -15.87
C VAL A 138 -6.77 -3.19 -17.25
N ARG A 139 -7.05 -1.89 -17.42
CA ARG A 139 -7.53 -1.32 -18.69
C ARG A 139 -6.48 -1.41 -19.81
N LEU A 140 -5.19 -1.41 -19.47
CA LEU A 140 -4.08 -1.71 -20.40
C LEU A 140 -4.00 -3.19 -20.81
N GLY A 141 -4.76 -4.08 -20.15
CA GLY A 141 -4.75 -5.51 -20.41
C GLY A 141 -3.54 -6.23 -19.79
N ALA A 142 -2.93 -5.67 -18.76
CA ALA A 142 -1.74 -6.24 -18.12
C ALA A 142 -2.04 -7.51 -17.31
N TYR A 143 -3.29 -7.66 -16.86
CA TYR A 143 -3.69 -8.72 -15.92
C TYR A 143 -4.68 -9.72 -16.53
N TYR A 144 -4.57 -10.96 -16.08
CA TYR A 144 -5.42 -12.08 -16.47
C TYR A 144 -6.77 -12.01 -15.76
N ASP A 145 -7.88 -12.25 -16.47
CA ASP A 145 -9.21 -12.37 -15.87
C ASP A 145 -9.33 -13.69 -15.11
N ILE A 146 -9.26 -13.63 -13.78
CA ILE A 146 -9.28 -14.80 -12.89
C ILE A 146 -10.68 -15.19 -12.44
N THR A 147 -11.72 -14.45 -12.83
CA THR A 147 -13.10 -14.59 -12.31
C THR A 147 -13.60 -16.04 -12.32
N SER A 148 -13.39 -16.74 -13.44
CA SER A 148 -13.82 -18.13 -13.62
C SER A 148 -12.92 -19.19 -12.95
N LEU A 149 -11.72 -18.80 -12.51
CA LEU A 149 -10.73 -19.69 -11.90
C LEU A 149 -10.81 -19.68 -10.36
N LEU A 150 -11.41 -18.66 -9.76
CA LEU A 150 -11.43 -18.43 -8.31
C LEU A 150 -12.04 -19.61 -7.54
N ASP A 151 -13.22 -20.10 -7.93
CA ASP A 151 -13.92 -21.15 -7.18
C ASP A 151 -13.12 -22.47 -7.14
N ALA A 152 -12.37 -22.76 -8.21
CA ALA A 152 -11.59 -23.99 -8.32
C ALA A 152 -10.22 -23.89 -7.65
N ASN A 153 -9.59 -22.71 -7.66
CA ASN A 153 -8.19 -22.54 -7.25
C ASN A 153 -8.01 -21.76 -5.94
N CYS A 154 -9.01 -20.99 -5.52
CA CYS A 154 -8.97 -20.11 -4.34
C CYS A 154 -10.16 -20.26 -3.38
N PRO A 155 -10.61 -21.50 -3.03
CA PRO A 155 -11.81 -21.68 -2.21
C PRO A 155 -11.67 -21.09 -0.79
N ASP A 156 -10.49 -21.17 -0.18
CA ASP A 156 -10.27 -20.66 1.18
C ASP A 156 -10.30 -19.13 1.17
N VAL A 157 -9.64 -18.52 0.18
CA VAL A 157 -9.64 -17.07 -0.02
C VAL A 157 -11.04 -16.55 -0.31
N LYS A 158 -11.81 -17.22 -1.17
CA LYS A 158 -13.21 -16.86 -1.44
C LYS A 158 -14.07 -16.91 -0.18
N SER A 159 -13.83 -17.87 0.70
CA SER A 159 -14.56 -17.96 1.98
C SER A 159 -14.08 -16.94 3.02
N LEU A 160 -12.82 -16.50 2.94
CA LEU A 160 -12.21 -15.59 3.91
C LEU A 160 -12.59 -14.13 3.63
N ILE A 161 -12.64 -13.74 2.36
CA ILE A 161 -12.80 -12.36 1.93
C ILE A 161 -14.31 -12.02 1.78
N PRO A 162 -14.81 -10.96 2.44
CA PRO A 162 -16.19 -10.48 2.28
C PRO A 162 -16.57 -10.12 0.83
N GLU A 163 -17.87 -10.18 0.49
CA GLU A 163 -18.33 -9.97 -0.90
C GLU A 163 -18.09 -8.55 -1.41
N ASP A 164 -18.29 -7.55 -0.56
CA ASP A 164 -18.03 -6.14 -0.86
C ASP A 164 -16.56 -5.86 -1.21
N TYR A 165 -15.63 -6.70 -0.77
CA TYR A 165 -14.22 -6.61 -1.13
C TYR A 165 -13.95 -7.16 -2.52
N TRP A 166 -14.70 -8.19 -2.95
CA TRP A 166 -14.67 -8.67 -4.32
C TRP A 166 -15.28 -7.64 -5.27
N ASP A 167 -16.35 -6.98 -4.85
CA ASP A 167 -16.92 -5.83 -5.58
C ASP A 167 -15.91 -4.69 -5.70
N ALA A 168 -15.19 -4.37 -4.61
CA ALA A 168 -14.17 -3.33 -4.59
C ALA A 168 -12.99 -3.59 -5.52
N VAL A 169 -12.60 -4.84 -5.81
CA VAL A 169 -11.53 -5.15 -6.78
C VAL A 169 -12.05 -5.48 -8.18
N SER A 170 -13.35 -5.47 -8.38
CA SER A 170 -13.96 -5.73 -9.69
C SER A 170 -13.75 -4.53 -10.62
N VAL A 171 -13.37 -4.81 -11.87
CA VAL A 171 -13.32 -3.83 -12.96
C VAL A 171 -14.18 -4.41 -14.09
N ASP A 172 -15.23 -3.69 -14.48
CA ASP A 172 -16.20 -4.11 -15.50
C ASP A 172 -16.76 -5.54 -15.28
N GLY A 173 -17.00 -5.90 -14.00
CA GLY A 173 -17.57 -7.19 -13.61
C GLY A 173 -16.57 -8.35 -13.58
N LYS A 174 -15.27 -8.06 -13.66
CA LYS A 174 -14.19 -9.05 -13.68
C LYS A 174 -13.16 -8.79 -12.59
N ILE A 175 -12.55 -9.87 -12.11
CA ILE A 175 -11.52 -9.84 -11.08
C ILE A 175 -10.17 -10.20 -11.72
N TYR A 176 -9.13 -9.42 -11.41
CA TYR A 176 -7.80 -9.54 -12.00
C TYR A 176 -6.69 -9.83 -10.98
N GLY A 177 -7.04 -9.87 -9.70
CA GLY A 177 -6.13 -10.17 -8.61
C GLY A 177 -6.84 -10.49 -7.30
N ILE A 178 -6.08 -11.01 -6.34
CA ILE A 178 -6.55 -11.33 -5.00
C ILE A 178 -6.29 -10.14 -4.08
N PRO A 179 -7.33 -9.48 -3.52
CA PRO A 179 -7.12 -8.45 -2.51
C PRO A 179 -6.53 -9.06 -1.24
N THR A 180 -5.63 -8.34 -0.59
CA THR A 180 -5.15 -8.74 0.73
C THR A 180 -6.20 -8.38 1.78
N TYR A 181 -6.72 -9.37 2.51
CA TYR A 181 -7.64 -9.12 3.62
C TYR A 181 -6.88 -8.84 4.93
N LYS A 182 -6.76 -7.56 5.30
CA LYS A 182 -5.88 -7.05 6.36
C LYS A 182 -6.58 -5.97 7.19
N ASP A 183 -5.89 -4.89 7.56
CA ASP A 183 -6.46 -3.60 7.97
C ASP A 183 -7.04 -2.86 6.75
N SER A 184 -8.15 -3.37 6.21
CA SER A 184 -8.74 -2.88 4.96
C SER A 184 -9.84 -1.84 5.19
N SER A 185 -10.42 -1.80 6.40
CA SER A 185 -11.24 -0.68 6.85
C SER A 185 -10.38 0.52 7.30
N ILE A 186 -10.96 1.70 7.22
CA ILE A 186 -10.36 2.97 7.65
C ILE A 186 -11.02 3.36 8.98
N THR A 187 -10.23 3.34 10.05
CA THR A 187 -10.63 3.89 11.35
C THR A 187 -9.55 4.85 11.83
N HIS A 188 -9.94 6.08 12.16
CA HIS A 188 -9.02 7.10 12.66
C HIS A 188 -9.11 7.21 14.18
N TYR A 189 -7.96 7.41 14.82
CA TYR A 189 -7.81 7.57 16.26
C TYR A 189 -7.02 8.83 16.59
N PHE A 190 -7.43 9.53 17.64
CA PHE A 190 -6.56 10.44 18.39
C PHE A 190 -5.68 9.63 19.32
N VAL A 191 -4.38 9.71 19.15
CA VAL A 191 -3.36 8.98 19.91
C VAL A 191 -2.68 9.95 20.86
N TRP A 192 -2.77 9.69 22.16
CA TRP A 192 -2.30 10.59 23.21
C TRP A 192 -1.17 9.97 24.02
N ASP A 193 -0.18 10.79 24.39
CA ASP A 193 0.73 10.47 25.50
C ASP A 193 -0.07 10.44 26.81
N LYS A 194 -0.39 9.22 27.27
CA LYS A 194 -1.25 8.99 28.44
C LYS A 194 -0.62 9.55 29.71
N ASP A 195 0.69 9.40 29.87
CA ASP A 195 1.39 9.84 31.09
C ASP A 195 1.37 11.38 31.20
N LEU A 196 1.47 12.08 30.06
CA LEU A 196 1.31 13.53 30.03
C LEU A 196 -0.13 13.96 30.30
N CYS A 197 -1.13 13.32 29.70
CA CYS A 197 -2.54 13.60 29.98
C CYS A 197 -2.87 13.43 31.48
N ASP A 198 -2.44 12.32 32.09
CA ASP A 198 -2.65 12.04 33.52
C ASP A 198 -1.96 13.08 34.42
N LYS A 199 -0.74 13.52 34.06
CA LYS A 199 0.01 14.55 34.79
C LYS A 199 -0.68 15.92 34.74
N LEU A 200 -1.32 16.26 33.61
CA LEU A 200 -2.05 17.52 33.41
C LEU A 200 -3.50 17.45 33.92
N GLY A 201 -3.99 16.27 34.30
CA GLY A 201 -5.40 16.07 34.67
C GLY A 201 -6.36 16.19 33.49
N LEU A 202 -5.88 15.89 32.28
CA LEU A 202 -6.68 15.91 31.04
C LEU A 202 -7.37 14.57 30.84
N ASP A 203 -8.70 14.57 30.94
CA ASP A 203 -9.52 13.42 30.54
C ASP A 203 -9.79 13.47 29.04
N VAL A 204 -9.06 12.64 28.29
CA VAL A 204 -9.17 12.58 26.82
C VAL A 204 -10.15 11.52 26.33
N THR A 205 -10.71 10.69 27.22
CA THR A 205 -11.43 9.46 26.86
C THR A 205 -12.69 9.67 26.01
N ASN A 206 -13.27 10.86 26.06
CA ASN A 206 -14.48 11.23 25.33
C ASN A 206 -14.23 12.33 24.28
N LEU A 207 -12.96 12.59 23.93
CA LEU A 207 -12.61 13.53 22.87
C LEU A 207 -12.67 12.81 21.52
N THR A 208 -13.87 12.73 20.96
CA THR A 208 -14.17 12.02 19.71
C THR A 208 -14.32 12.96 18.51
N GLU A 209 -14.14 14.27 18.67
CA GLU A 209 -14.26 15.26 17.59
C GLU A 209 -13.12 16.28 17.64
N LEU A 210 -12.75 16.87 16.49
CA LEU A 210 -11.68 17.86 16.42
C LEU A 210 -11.93 19.08 17.32
N ASP A 211 -13.16 19.61 17.33
CA ASP A 211 -13.51 20.78 18.16
C ASP A 211 -13.18 20.56 19.63
N GLN A 212 -13.38 19.33 20.11
CA GLN A 212 -13.20 18.95 21.51
C GLN A 212 -11.71 18.93 21.91
N LEU A 213 -10.78 18.88 20.94
CA LEU A 213 -9.35 18.88 21.23
C LEU A 213 -8.81 20.27 21.57
N THR A 214 -9.52 21.34 21.21
CA THR A 214 -9.01 22.71 21.33
C THR A 214 -8.61 23.07 22.76
N ASP A 215 -9.44 22.73 23.75
CA ASP A 215 -9.16 23.01 25.17
C ASP A 215 -8.01 22.15 25.71
N ALA A 216 -7.88 20.91 25.21
CA ALA A 216 -6.76 20.03 25.56
C ALA A 216 -5.45 20.60 25.01
N PHE A 217 -5.43 21.04 23.75
CA PHE A 217 -4.26 21.64 23.11
C PHE A 217 -3.86 22.97 23.76
N ASP A 218 -4.83 23.80 24.16
CA ASP A 218 -4.58 25.02 24.94
C ASP A 218 -3.90 24.70 26.29
N THR A 219 -4.41 23.71 27.01
CA THR A 219 -3.86 23.28 28.30
C THR A 219 -2.43 22.75 28.14
N ILE A 220 -2.21 21.85 27.17
CA ILE A 220 -0.88 21.32 26.85
C ILE A 220 0.08 22.47 26.53
N TYR A 221 -0.31 23.39 25.65
CA TYR A 221 0.54 24.49 25.24
C TYR A 221 0.90 25.41 26.41
N LYS A 222 -0.06 25.77 27.27
CA LYS A 222 0.19 26.61 28.46
C LYS A 222 1.10 25.95 29.49
N GLU A 223 0.94 24.65 29.73
CA GLU A 223 1.67 23.94 30.79
C GLU A 223 3.04 23.42 30.33
N THR A 224 3.21 23.15 29.04
CA THR A 224 4.46 22.55 28.50
C THR A 224 5.25 23.49 27.59
N ASN A 225 4.61 24.54 27.06
CA ASN A 225 5.15 25.38 25.99
C ASN A 225 5.58 24.57 24.75
N GLN A 226 4.90 23.43 24.50
CA GLN A 226 5.10 22.58 23.33
C GLN A 226 3.83 22.55 22.48
N PRO A 227 3.89 22.92 21.20
CA PRO A 227 2.79 22.72 20.28
C PRO A 227 2.65 21.23 19.90
N VAL A 228 1.44 20.85 19.50
CA VAL A 228 1.21 19.60 18.78
C VAL A 228 1.92 19.69 17.42
N THR A 229 2.55 18.60 16.98
CA THR A 229 3.35 18.63 15.75
C THR A 229 2.60 18.00 14.59
N TYR A 230 2.29 18.80 13.58
CA TYR A 230 1.70 18.41 12.32
C TYR A 230 2.71 18.53 11.18
N ARG A 231 2.54 17.68 10.17
CA ARG A 231 3.26 17.71 8.90
C ARG A 231 2.25 17.55 7.78
N ALA A 232 2.38 18.38 6.73
CA ALA A 232 1.47 18.41 5.59
C ALA A 232 1.23 17.03 4.93
N SER A 233 2.24 16.17 4.96
CA SER A 233 2.23 14.84 4.33
C SER A 233 1.90 13.70 5.29
N ASP A 234 1.42 14.01 6.50
CA ASP A 234 0.95 13.00 7.47
C ASP A 234 -0.47 13.34 7.95
N ALA A 235 -1.02 12.43 8.75
CA ALA A 235 -2.17 12.71 9.55
C ALA A 235 -1.92 13.89 10.53
N PRO A 236 -2.96 14.68 10.85
CA PRO A 236 -4.30 14.63 10.25
C PRO A 236 -4.43 15.36 8.92
N CYS A 237 -3.39 16.03 8.44
CA CYS A 237 -3.44 16.86 7.23
C CYS A 237 -3.86 16.06 5.98
N GLN A 238 -3.53 14.77 5.92
CA GLN A 238 -4.00 13.87 4.86
C GLN A 238 -5.43 13.35 5.05
N PHE A 239 -6.02 13.49 6.25
CA PHE A 239 -7.31 12.89 6.59
C PHE A 239 -8.50 13.83 6.49
N VAL A 240 -8.27 15.10 6.13
CA VAL A 240 -9.30 16.16 6.02
C VAL A 240 -10.55 15.70 5.28
N THR A 241 -10.39 15.02 4.16
CA THR A 241 -11.51 14.62 3.28
C THR A 241 -11.86 13.13 3.37
N THR A 242 -11.36 12.40 4.37
CA THR A 242 -11.55 10.93 4.47
C THR A 242 -12.98 10.47 4.78
N VAL A 243 -13.88 11.41 5.09
CA VAL A 243 -15.34 11.19 5.14
C VAL A 243 -16.00 11.17 3.76
N TYR A 244 -15.20 11.26 2.69
CA TYR A 244 -15.62 11.09 1.31
C TYR A 244 -14.79 9.98 0.66
N ASP A 245 -15.47 9.09 -0.08
CA ASP A 245 -14.82 8.16 -0.99
C ASP A 245 -14.41 8.90 -2.27
N ASN A 246 -13.11 8.92 -2.57
CA ASN A 246 -12.57 9.54 -3.77
C ASN A 246 -12.58 8.60 -5.00
N LEU A 247 -13.21 7.42 -4.88
CA LEU A 247 -13.35 6.40 -5.93
C LEU A 247 -12.01 5.87 -6.45
N ALA A 248 -10.97 5.88 -5.62
CA ALA A 248 -9.59 5.54 -6.00
C ALA A 248 -9.01 6.42 -7.13
N LEU A 249 -9.54 7.65 -7.33
CA LEU A 249 -9.07 8.57 -8.37
C LEU A 249 -7.80 9.34 -8.01
N GLY A 250 -7.33 9.24 -6.77
CA GLY A 250 -6.13 9.96 -6.31
C GLY A 250 -6.28 11.48 -6.18
N LEU A 251 -7.51 12.02 -6.33
CA LEU A 251 -7.83 13.45 -6.18
C LEU A 251 -8.76 13.68 -4.97
N PRO A 252 -8.22 14.00 -3.78
CA PRO A 252 -9.04 14.23 -2.57
C PRO A 252 -10.05 15.38 -2.66
N ALA A 253 -9.90 16.28 -3.65
CA ALA A 253 -10.82 17.40 -3.87
C ALA A 253 -12.19 16.99 -4.45
N LEU A 254 -12.36 15.72 -4.84
CA LEU A 254 -13.58 15.14 -5.37
C LEU A 254 -13.94 13.88 -4.56
N GLY A 255 -15.22 13.66 -4.31
CA GLY A 255 -15.67 12.42 -3.69
C GLY A 255 -17.17 12.31 -3.49
N VAL A 256 -17.59 11.16 -2.95
CA VAL A 256 -18.95 10.83 -2.55
C VAL A 256 -18.96 10.60 -1.04
N ALA A 257 -19.89 11.21 -0.30
CA ALA A 257 -19.95 11.01 1.15
C ALA A 257 -20.36 9.57 1.48
N TYR A 258 -19.74 8.95 2.49
CA TYR A 258 -20.07 7.57 2.88
C TYR A 258 -21.53 7.42 3.38
N ASP A 259 -22.10 8.49 3.93
CA ASP A 259 -23.46 8.56 4.46
C ASP A 259 -24.49 9.10 3.45
N ASP A 260 -24.09 9.38 2.20
CA ASP A 260 -25.00 9.88 1.16
C ASP A 260 -25.51 8.76 0.24
N PRO A 261 -26.73 8.22 0.49
CA PRO A 261 -27.30 7.18 -0.36
C PRO A 261 -27.65 7.66 -1.78
N SER A 262 -27.64 8.98 -2.03
CA SER A 262 -27.84 9.54 -3.37
C SER A 262 -26.60 9.45 -4.26
N LYS A 263 -25.45 9.05 -3.69
CA LYS A 263 -24.18 8.84 -4.40
C LYS A 263 -23.72 10.06 -5.18
N LYS A 264 -23.96 11.25 -4.62
CA LYS A 264 -23.65 12.49 -5.33
C LYS A 264 -22.14 12.79 -5.25
N VAL A 265 -21.54 13.03 -6.40
CA VAL A 265 -20.17 13.51 -6.51
C VAL A 265 -20.12 15.00 -6.15
N VAL A 266 -19.24 15.36 -5.22
CA VAL A 266 -19.10 16.73 -4.71
C VAL A 266 -17.65 17.20 -4.70
N ALA A 267 -17.47 18.52 -4.75
CA ALA A 267 -16.21 19.18 -4.40
C ALA A 267 -16.03 19.13 -2.89
N THR A 268 -15.17 18.26 -2.39
CA THR A 268 -15.04 17.93 -0.96
C THR A 268 -14.63 19.14 -0.12
N TYR A 269 -13.70 19.96 -0.63
CA TYR A 269 -13.21 21.17 0.06
C TYR A 269 -14.26 22.29 0.19
N GLU A 270 -15.32 22.24 -0.61
CA GLU A 270 -16.42 23.21 -0.54
C GLU A 270 -17.55 22.75 0.39
N GLN A 271 -17.44 21.55 0.98
CA GLN A 271 -18.44 21.04 1.91
C GLN A 271 -18.28 21.67 3.30
N GLU A 272 -19.41 21.86 3.99
CA GLU A 272 -19.46 22.56 5.28
C GLU A 272 -18.61 21.88 6.35
N ASN A 273 -18.63 20.55 6.42
CA ASN A 273 -17.83 19.77 7.37
C ASN A 273 -16.32 19.90 7.13
N VAL A 274 -15.87 19.88 5.87
CA VAL A 274 -14.46 20.06 5.53
C VAL A 274 -14.00 21.48 5.83
N MET A 275 -14.80 22.49 5.47
CA MET A 275 -14.49 23.88 5.79
C MET A 275 -14.44 24.13 7.30
N HIS A 276 -15.30 23.46 8.07
CA HIS A 276 -15.28 23.50 9.53
C HIS A 276 -13.97 22.95 10.10
N ASP A 277 -13.55 21.75 9.71
CA ASP A 277 -12.28 21.15 10.14
C ASP A 277 -11.06 22.03 9.80
N LEU A 278 -11.03 22.60 8.58
CA LEU A 278 -9.96 23.49 8.13
C LEU A 278 -9.88 24.78 8.96
N LYS A 279 -11.03 25.31 9.41
CA LYS A 279 -11.07 26.48 10.30
C LYS A 279 -10.53 26.16 11.69
N ILE A 280 -10.75 24.95 12.20
CA ILE A 280 -10.15 24.50 13.47
C ILE A 280 -8.62 24.43 13.32
N TYR A 281 -8.11 23.85 12.23
CA TYR A 281 -6.66 23.82 11.99
C TYR A 281 -6.07 25.23 11.87
N ARG A 282 -6.79 26.13 11.21
CA ARG A 282 -6.40 27.55 11.15
C ARG A 282 -6.36 28.19 12.53
N GLU A 283 -7.37 27.97 13.35
CA GLU A 283 -7.42 28.48 14.73
C GLU A 283 -6.23 27.97 15.55
N TRP A 284 -5.94 26.67 15.49
CA TRP A 284 -4.80 26.07 16.17
C TRP A 284 -3.46 26.63 15.67
N PHE A 285 -3.34 26.87 14.36
CA PHE A 285 -2.17 27.49 13.76
C PHE A 285 -1.96 28.91 14.29
N GLU A 286 -3.00 29.75 14.29
CA GLU A 286 -2.91 31.15 14.73
C GLU A 286 -2.63 31.28 16.24
N LYS A 287 -3.18 30.37 17.04
CA LYS A 287 -2.92 30.31 18.50
C LYS A 287 -1.55 29.71 18.85
N GLY A 288 -0.87 29.08 17.89
CA GLY A 288 0.40 28.39 18.10
C GLY A 288 0.25 27.04 18.81
N TYR A 289 -0.96 26.47 18.84
CA TYR A 289 -1.23 25.14 19.38
C TYR A 289 -0.66 24.04 18.49
N ILE A 290 -0.52 24.32 17.20
CA ILE A 290 0.28 23.52 16.27
C ILE A 290 1.55 24.26 15.83
N ASN A 291 2.54 23.51 15.38
CA ASN A 291 3.82 24.04 14.92
C ASN A 291 3.67 24.94 13.69
N GLN A 292 4.43 26.05 13.67
CA GLN A 292 4.36 27.06 12.62
C GLN A 292 5.00 26.63 11.29
N ASP A 293 5.82 25.58 11.31
CA ASP A 293 6.47 25.01 10.13
C ASP A 293 5.72 23.81 9.53
N ALA A 294 4.48 23.53 9.98
CA ALA A 294 3.71 22.34 9.60
C ALA A 294 3.61 22.10 8.08
N ALA A 295 3.47 23.15 7.27
CA ALA A 295 3.40 23.07 5.81
C ALA A 295 4.73 22.63 5.15
N THR A 296 5.85 22.78 5.86
CA THR A 296 7.22 22.58 5.34
C THR A 296 8.06 21.59 6.13
N LEU A 297 7.52 21.05 7.23
CA LEU A 297 8.22 20.12 8.11
C LEU A 297 8.63 18.86 7.34
N GLY A 298 9.92 18.55 7.35
CA GLY A 298 10.47 17.44 6.57
C GLY A 298 10.07 16.07 7.11
N GLU A 299 10.26 15.86 8.41
CA GLU A 299 9.95 14.62 9.13
C GLU A 299 9.32 14.96 10.48
N LEU A 300 8.39 14.11 10.92
CA LEU A 300 7.83 14.23 12.25
C LEU A 300 8.87 13.87 13.32
N PRO A 301 8.88 14.57 14.47
CA PRO A 301 9.65 14.12 15.63
C PRO A 301 9.12 12.77 16.13
N THR A 302 10.03 11.97 16.70
CA THR A 302 9.68 10.69 17.34
C THR A 302 8.61 10.89 18.42
N TYR A 303 8.82 11.86 19.31
CA TYR A 303 7.85 12.21 20.35
C TYR A 303 6.81 13.18 19.82
N GLN A 304 5.53 12.88 20.08
CA GLN A 304 4.38 13.72 19.78
C GLN A 304 3.43 13.66 20.98
N VAL A 305 2.91 14.81 21.43
CA VAL A 305 1.96 14.84 22.56
C VAL A 305 0.61 14.22 22.19
N CYS A 306 0.16 14.52 20.97
CA CYS A 306 -1.04 14.01 20.35
C CYS A 306 -0.73 13.80 18.87
N ASN A 307 -1.16 12.68 18.32
CA ASN A 307 -1.14 12.39 16.89
C ASN A 307 -2.52 11.91 16.46
N ILE A 308 -2.80 11.94 15.17
CA ILE A 308 -3.93 11.24 14.58
C ILE A 308 -3.38 10.10 13.74
N ALA A 309 -3.96 8.91 13.85
CA ALA A 309 -3.48 7.73 13.14
C ALA A 309 -4.65 6.91 12.61
N GLN A 310 -4.46 6.26 11.46
CA GLN A 310 -5.33 5.21 10.97
C GLN A 310 -4.85 3.87 11.53
N GLY A 311 -5.76 3.03 12.04
CA GLY A 311 -5.41 1.68 12.50
C GLY A 311 -6.48 1.08 13.41
N TRP A 312 -6.04 0.56 14.56
CA TRP A 312 -6.89 -0.06 15.59
C TRP A 312 -6.44 0.41 16.97
N SER A 313 -7.29 0.34 17.99
CA SER A 313 -7.01 0.95 19.30
C SER A 313 -5.84 0.27 20.03
N GLN A 314 -5.69 -1.06 19.93
CA GLN A 314 -4.55 -1.77 20.51
C GLN A 314 -3.21 -1.33 19.90
N ALA A 315 -3.20 -0.72 18.70
CA ALA A 315 -1.99 -0.15 18.10
C ALA A 315 -1.34 0.94 18.98
N ALA A 316 -2.11 1.59 19.86
CA ALA A 316 -1.54 2.50 20.87
C ALA A 316 -0.49 1.81 21.74
N GLN A 317 -0.71 0.55 22.11
CA GLN A 317 0.20 -0.21 22.98
C GLN A 317 1.24 -1.00 22.18
N THR A 318 0.89 -1.52 21.00
CA THR A 318 1.77 -2.41 20.23
C THR A 318 2.69 -1.67 19.26
N THR A 319 2.29 -0.49 18.78
CA THR A 319 2.97 0.20 17.67
C THR A 319 3.20 1.69 17.94
N TRP A 320 2.13 2.48 18.09
CA TRP A 320 2.23 3.94 18.17
C TRP A 320 2.96 4.42 19.42
N GLY A 321 2.56 3.95 20.61
CA GLY A 321 3.21 4.29 21.88
C GLY A 321 4.69 3.90 21.90
N PRO A 322 5.06 2.64 21.60
CA PRO A 322 6.45 2.23 21.46
C PRO A 322 7.28 3.08 20.47
N ASN A 323 6.72 3.39 19.30
CA ASN A 323 7.38 4.23 18.30
C ASN A 323 7.60 5.66 18.79
N MET A 324 6.69 6.18 19.62
CA MET A 324 6.78 7.50 20.23
C MET A 324 7.61 7.51 21.53
N GLY A 325 7.94 6.33 22.07
CA GLY A 325 8.61 6.18 23.36
C GLY A 325 7.72 6.52 24.57
N VAL A 326 6.40 6.35 24.47
CA VAL A 326 5.42 6.71 25.50
C VAL A 326 4.43 5.57 25.77
N ASN A 327 3.76 5.63 26.92
CA ASN A 327 2.52 4.90 27.12
C ASN A 327 1.41 5.65 26.37
N ALA A 328 0.91 5.10 25.27
CA ALA A 328 -0.14 5.76 24.50
C ALA A 328 -1.55 5.22 24.81
N THR A 329 -2.55 6.08 24.63
CA THR A 329 -3.96 5.70 24.56
C THR A 329 -4.57 6.22 23.27
N ALA A 330 -5.55 5.51 22.71
CA ALA A 330 -6.21 5.85 21.46
C ALA A 330 -7.72 6.05 21.68
N VAL A 331 -8.26 7.12 21.11
CA VAL A 331 -9.69 7.46 21.14
C VAL A 331 -10.16 7.54 19.70
N GLN A 332 -11.19 6.77 19.35
CA GLN A 332 -11.71 6.75 17.99
C GLN A 332 -12.31 8.12 17.63
N TRP A 333 -11.93 8.64 16.47
CA TRP A 333 -12.40 9.93 15.96
C TRP A 333 -13.68 9.78 15.13
N ARG A 334 -13.69 8.87 14.15
CA ARG A 334 -14.80 8.73 13.19
C ARG A 334 -15.26 7.29 13.10
N ASP A 335 -16.45 7.11 12.52
CA ASP A 335 -16.96 5.79 12.19
C ASP A 335 -15.98 5.02 11.31
N THR A 336 -15.99 3.70 11.47
CA THR A 336 -15.18 2.80 10.67
C THR A 336 -15.84 2.61 9.31
N ILE A 337 -15.11 2.90 8.25
CA ILE A 337 -15.59 2.87 6.87
C ILE A 337 -14.73 1.95 6.00
N VAL A 338 -15.27 1.47 4.88
CA VAL A 338 -14.51 0.74 3.86
C VAL A 338 -14.87 1.25 2.47
N SER A 339 -13.86 1.38 1.59
CA SER A 339 -14.04 1.88 0.24
C SER A 339 -13.31 1.04 -0.79
N ARG A 340 -13.57 1.35 -2.06
CA ARG A 340 -12.83 0.76 -3.17
C ARG A 340 -11.33 0.97 -3.00
N GLY A 341 -10.91 2.22 -2.74
CA GLY A 341 -9.49 2.54 -2.54
C GLY A 341 -8.87 1.83 -1.35
N SER A 342 -9.58 1.69 -0.22
CA SER A 342 -9.03 1.05 0.97
C SER A 342 -8.80 -0.45 0.78
N VAL A 343 -9.72 -1.14 0.10
CA VAL A 343 -9.56 -2.56 -0.26
C VAL A 343 -8.47 -2.74 -1.33
N GLN A 344 -8.41 -1.85 -2.32
CA GLN A 344 -7.44 -1.92 -3.40
C GLN A 344 -6.00 -1.54 -2.99
N GLY A 345 -5.79 -1.02 -1.78
CA GLY A 345 -4.46 -0.68 -1.27
C GLY A 345 -3.45 -1.84 -1.26
N SER A 346 -3.92 -3.08 -1.43
CA SER A 346 -3.05 -4.22 -1.75
C SER A 346 -3.78 -5.31 -2.52
N ILE A 347 -3.31 -5.59 -3.74
CA ILE A 347 -3.86 -6.64 -4.60
C ILE A 347 -2.69 -7.43 -5.21
N ASN A 348 -2.80 -8.75 -5.25
CA ASN A 348 -1.87 -9.61 -5.98
C ASN A 348 -2.48 -10.02 -7.33
N CYS A 349 -2.02 -9.38 -8.41
CA CYS A 349 -2.57 -9.51 -9.75
C CYS A 349 -1.82 -10.58 -10.55
N ILE A 350 -2.55 -11.33 -11.37
CA ILE A 350 -1.97 -12.37 -12.23
C ILE A 350 -1.63 -11.77 -13.58
N SER A 351 -0.42 -11.98 -14.09
CA SER A 351 0.00 -11.50 -15.42
C SER A 351 -0.89 -12.07 -16.52
N ALA A 352 -1.34 -11.21 -17.45
CA ALA A 352 -2.01 -11.67 -18.68
C ALA A 352 -1.12 -12.59 -19.54
N ASN A 353 0.20 -12.52 -19.37
CA ASN A 353 1.17 -13.31 -20.11
C ASN A 353 1.58 -14.63 -19.40
N SER A 354 1.19 -14.81 -18.13
CA SER A 354 1.53 -16.01 -17.35
C SER A 354 1.09 -17.27 -18.08
N LYS A 355 1.93 -18.31 -18.00
CA LYS A 355 1.60 -19.66 -18.50
C LYS A 355 0.99 -20.54 -17.41
N HIS A 356 0.91 -20.03 -16.19
CA HIS A 356 0.59 -20.78 -14.98
C HIS A 356 -0.41 -20.04 -14.07
N PRO A 357 -1.54 -19.49 -14.60
CA PRO A 357 -2.48 -18.72 -13.79
C PRO A 357 -3.16 -19.56 -12.70
N GLU A 358 -3.43 -20.84 -12.94
CA GLU A 358 -4.03 -21.73 -11.95
C GLU A 358 -3.05 -22.05 -10.81
N GLU A 359 -1.78 -22.35 -11.12
CA GLU A 359 -0.71 -22.54 -10.12
C GLU A 359 -0.50 -21.29 -9.27
N ALA A 360 -0.49 -20.12 -9.89
CA ALA A 360 -0.36 -18.84 -9.21
C ALA A 360 -1.52 -18.59 -8.24
N LEU A 361 -2.74 -18.91 -8.65
CA LEU A 361 -3.93 -18.82 -7.80
C LEU A 361 -3.91 -19.83 -6.64
N ARG A 362 -3.47 -21.08 -6.88
CA ARG A 362 -3.30 -22.07 -5.80
C ARG A 362 -2.25 -21.63 -4.78
N PHE A 363 -1.16 -21.02 -5.26
CA PHE A 363 -0.16 -20.43 -4.39
C PHE A 363 -0.74 -19.28 -3.57
N LEU A 364 -1.44 -18.31 -4.18
CA LEU A 364 -2.07 -17.21 -3.45
C LEU A 364 -3.17 -17.69 -2.47
N ASN A 365 -3.90 -18.76 -2.79
CA ASN A 365 -4.81 -19.39 -1.85
C ASN A 365 -4.06 -19.87 -0.60
N LEU A 366 -2.94 -20.56 -0.80
CA LEU A 366 -2.12 -21.09 0.28
C LEU A 366 -1.45 -19.98 1.11
N VAL A 367 -0.98 -18.90 0.48
CA VAL A 367 -0.45 -17.69 1.18
C VAL A 367 -1.48 -17.13 2.17
N ASN A 368 -2.77 -17.25 1.84
CA ASN A 368 -3.85 -16.72 2.65
C ASN A 368 -4.52 -17.75 3.56
N SER A 369 -4.28 -19.05 3.43
CA SER A 369 -4.94 -20.10 4.22
C SER A 369 -4.00 -20.95 5.08
N ASP A 370 -2.70 -20.96 4.78
CA ASP A 370 -1.70 -21.74 5.49
C ASP A 370 -0.79 -20.87 6.36
N THR A 371 -0.87 -21.09 7.68
CA THR A 371 -0.08 -20.33 8.66
C THR A 371 1.43 -20.46 8.47
N TYR A 372 1.95 -21.63 8.04
CA TYR A 372 3.39 -21.79 7.84
C TYR A 372 3.87 -20.97 6.64
N VAL A 373 3.16 -21.03 5.51
CA VAL A 373 3.47 -20.20 4.34
C VAL A 373 3.32 -18.72 4.68
N ARG A 374 2.27 -18.37 5.41
CA ARG A 374 2.00 -16.99 5.81
C ARG A 374 3.09 -16.43 6.71
N ASP A 375 3.51 -17.18 7.72
CA ASP A 375 4.58 -16.80 8.65
C ASP A 375 5.94 -16.75 7.96
N ALA A 376 6.24 -17.68 7.04
CA ALA A 376 7.47 -17.63 6.26
C ALA A 376 7.58 -16.33 5.45
N LEU A 377 6.48 -15.88 4.84
CA LEU A 377 6.44 -14.60 4.12
C LEU A 377 6.46 -13.38 5.05
N TYR A 378 5.80 -13.46 6.21
CA TYR A 378 5.64 -12.34 7.14
C TYR A 378 6.86 -12.10 8.05
N TYR A 379 7.38 -13.19 8.63
CA TYR A 379 8.43 -13.19 9.64
C TYR A 379 9.79 -13.61 9.07
N GLY A 380 9.85 -14.32 7.95
CA GLY A 380 11.09 -14.72 7.28
C GLY A 380 11.44 -16.19 7.47
N LEU A 381 12.71 -16.50 7.70
CA LEU A 381 13.20 -17.88 7.86
C LEU A 381 13.15 -18.34 9.32
N GLU A 382 12.47 -19.45 9.61
CA GLU A 382 12.52 -20.09 10.94
C GLU A 382 13.95 -20.52 11.28
N GLY A 383 14.36 -20.30 12.54
CA GLY A 383 15.73 -20.54 13.01
C GLY A 383 16.70 -19.40 12.71
N ASP A 384 16.27 -18.40 11.93
CA ASP A 384 17.08 -17.23 11.60
C ASP A 384 16.40 -15.90 11.93
N ASN A 385 15.23 -15.62 11.33
CA ASN A 385 14.46 -14.41 11.60
C ASN A 385 13.50 -14.60 12.79
N PHE A 386 12.97 -15.81 12.98
CA PHE A 386 12.07 -16.13 14.08
C PHE A 386 12.17 -17.59 14.51
N ASN A 387 11.59 -17.95 15.64
CA ASN A 387 11.40 -19.34 16.08
C ASN A 387 9.97 -19.58 16.54
N TYR A 388 9.43 -20.78 16.31
CA TYR A 388 8.20 -21.18 16.96
C TYR A 388 8.43 -21.62 18.41
N THR A 389 7.55 -21.19 19.29
CA THR A 389 7.43 -21.75 20.64
C THR A 389 6.74 -23.12 20.60
N ALA A 390 6.74 -23.83 21.73
CA ALA A 390 6.05 -25.12 21.86
C ALA A 390 4.52 -25.02 21.61
N ASP A 391 3.92 -23.86 21.90
CA ASP A 391 2.50 -23.55 21.65
C ASP A 391 2.25 -22.85 20.31
N LYS A 392 3.21 -22.90 19.37
CA LYS A 392 3.12 -22.34 18.00
C LYS A 392 2.93 -20.81 17.94
N LYS A 393 3.39 -20.10 18.97
CA LYS A 393 3.61 -18.65 18.89
C LYS A 393 4.97 -18.36 18.27
N VAL A 394 5.18 -17.10 17.88
CA VAL A 394 6.41 -16.65 17.23
C VAL A 394 7.27 -15.80 18.16
N GLU A 395 8.52 -16.19 18.33
CA GLU A 395 9.57 -15.37 18.94
C GLU A 395 10.44 -14.77 17.82
N ARG A 396 10.41 -13.45 17.65
CA ARG A 396 11.29 -12.75 16.69
C ARG A 396 12.71 -12.71 17.22
N THR A 397 13.67 -12.86 16.32
CA THR A 397 15.09 -12.62 16.58
C THR A 397 15.45 -11.15 16.33
N ASP A 398 16.72 -10.80 16.45
CA ASP A 398 17.26 -9.49 16.09
C ASP A 398 17.44 -9.29 14.57
N LYS A 399 17.37 -10.37 13.78
CA LYS A 399 17.54 -10.33 12.32
C LYS A 399 16.29 -9.79 11.62
N GLN A 400 16.49 -8.70 10.90
CA GLN A 400 15.45 -8.02 10.14
C GLN A 400 14.93 -8.87 8.97
N TRP A 401 13.65 -8.72 8.68
CA TRP A 401 12.99 -9.26 7.50
C TRP A 401 12.38 -8.10 6.71
N PHE A 402 12.70 -8.01 5.42
CA PHE A 402 12.48 -6.79 4.65
C PHE A 402 11.31 -6.85 3.65
N MET A 403 10.61 -7.98 3.57
CA MET A 403 9.39 -8.09 2.77
C MET A 403 8.23 -7.34 3.42
N ALA A 404 7.48 -6.57 2.63
CA ALA A 404 6.33 -5.84 3.14
C ALA A 404 5.18 -6.79 3.47
N GLY A 405 4.90 -7.02 4.76
CA GLY A 405 3.88 -7.99 5.17
C GLY A 405 2.48 -7.71 4.61
N TYR A 406 2.10 -6.45 4.42
CA TYR A 406 0.78 -6.04 3.95
C TYR A 406 0.53 -6.37 2.47
N SER A 407 1.57 -6.48 1.65
CA SER A 407 1.46 -6.67 0.20
C SER A 407 1.29 -8.14 -0.22
N GLN A 408 1.37 -9.07 0.74
CA GLN A 408 1.49 -10.50 0.50
C GLN A 408 0.16 -11.24 0.59
N GLY A 409 -0.54 -11.07 1.71
CA GLY A 409 -1.71 -11.88 2.08
C GLY A 409 -2.19 -11.56 3.50
N THR A 410 -3.27 -12.23 3.90
CA THR A 410 -4.08 -11.85 5.07
C THR A 410 -3.30 -11.75 6.37
N PHE A 411 -3.64 -10.78 7.22
CA PHE A 411 -3.08 -10.71 8.58
C PHE A 411 -3.69 -11.73 9.53
N PHE A 412 -4.88 -12.27 9.24
CA PHE A 412 -5.63 -13.11 10.16
C PHE A 412 -5.07 -14.54 10.31
N ASN A 413 -4.11 -14.92 9.46
CA ASN A 413 -3.40 -16.20 9.54
C ASN A 413 -1.92 -16.06 9.95
N VAL A 414 -1.50 -14.87 10.36
CA VAL A 414 -0.18 -14.64 10.95
C VAL A 414 -0.20 -15.14 12.40
N SER A 415 0.81 -15.93 12.79
CA SER A 415 0.91 -16.45 14.16
C SER A 415 1.12 -15.34 15.18
N LEU A 416 0.51 -15.52 16.37
CA LEU A 416 0.64 -14.61 17.50
C LEU A 416 2.09 -14.56 17.99
N LEU A 417 2.58 -13.36 18.32
CA LEU A 417 3.89 -13.19 18.95
C LEU A 417 3.88 -13.73 20.39
N ALA A 418 4.99 -14.34 20.81
CA ALA A 418 5.11 -15.00 22.12
C ALA A 418 4.97 -14.04 23.31
N ASP A 419 5.34 -12.76 23.12
CA ASP A 419 5.25 -11.70 24.11
C ASP A 419 3.88 -11.01 24.17
N GLN A 420 2.93 -11.43 23.33
CA GLN A 420 1.58 -10.89 23.28
C GLN A 420 0.56 -11.87 23.88
N GLU A 421 -0.37 -11.33 24.69
CA GLU A 421 -1.49 -12.09 25.25
C GLU A 421 -2.72 -12.05 24.32
N THR A 422 -2.91 -10.99 23.55
CA THR A 422 -4.02 -10.80 22.63
C THR A 422 -3.54 -10.64 21.20
N ASN A 423 -4.29 -11.19 20.25
CA ASN A 423 -4.03 -11.01 18.84
C ASN A 423 -4.68 -9.71 18.36
N GLN A 424 -3.87 -8.70 18.06
CA GLN A 424 -4.38 -7.42 17.56
C GLN A 424 -5.19 -7.57 16.26
N TRP A 425 -4.94 -8.63 15.48
CA TRP A 425 -5.69 -8.91 14.26
C TRP A 425 -7.14 -9.32 14.54
N ASP A 426 -7.48 -9.76 15.75
CA ASP A 426 -8.88 -10.02 16.12
C ASP A 426 -9.67 -8.70 16.20
N GLU A 427 -9.07 -7.63 16.73
CA GLU A 427 -9.66 -6.28 16.74
C GLU A 427 -9.80 -5.74 15.31
N VAL A 428 -8.76 -5.91 14.47
CA VAL A 428 -8.81 -5.48 13.07
C VAL A 428 -9.92 -6.21 12.30
N LYS A 429 -10.12 -7.50 12.57
CA LYS A 429 -11.21 -8.28 11.98
C LYS A 429 -12.57 -7.72 12.39
N GLU A 430 -12.76 -7.43 13.68
CA GLU A 430 -13.99 -6.82 14.18
C GLU A 430 -14.25 -5.44 13.56
N LEU A 431 -13.21 -4.62 13.37
CA LEU A 431 -13.32 -3.33 12.68
C LEU A 431 -13.75 -3.50 11.22
N ASN A 432 -13.15 -4.44 10.49
CA ASN A 432 -13.55 -4.74 9.11
C ASN A 432 -15.00 -5.22 9.02
N GLU A 433 -15.44 -6.10 9.93
CA GLU A 433 -16.81 -6.62 9.95
C GLU A 433 -17.86 -5.56 10.32
N LYS A 434 -17.47 -4.52 11.06
CA LYS A 434 -18.33 -3.38 11.42
C LYS A 434 -18.28 -2.22 10.43
N ALA A 435 -17.36 -2.24 9.47
CA ALA A 435 -17.11 -1.12 8.59
C ALA A 435 -18.35 -0.79 7.74
N GLU A 436 -18.68 0.48 7.65
CA GLU A 436 -19.70 0.95 6.72
C GLU A 436 -19.11 1.07 5.31
N ALA A 437 -19.65 0.27 4.39
CA ALA A 437 -19.20 0.28 3.01
C ALA A 437 -19.65 1.54 2.29
N SER A 438 -18.74 2.13 1.52
CA SER A 438 -19.03 3.22 0.60
C SER A 438 -20.21 2.88 -0.32
N PRO A 439 -21.16 3.80 -0.56
CA PRO A 439 -22.30 3.54 -1.43
C PRO A 439 -21.89 3.37 -2.91
N VAL A 440 -20.64 3.67 -3.24
CA VAL A 440 -20.02 3.53 -4.57
C VAL A 440 -18.90 2.48 -4.60
N ILE A 441 -18.78 1.62 -3.58
CA ILE A 441 -17.67 0.64 -3.46
C ILE A 441 -17.51 -0.28 -4.68
N SER A 442 -18.62 -0.66 -5.32
CA SER A 442 -18.64 -1.55 -6.49
C SER A 442 -18.42 -0.83 -7.83
N ILE A 443 -18.24 0.49 -7.82
CA ILE A 443 -18.17 1.31 -9.04
C ILE A 443 -16.71 1.55 -9.41
N SER A 444 -16.32 1.05 -10.58
CA SER A 444 -15.04 1.31 -11.24
C SER A 444 -15.18 2.55 -12.13
N ILE A 445 -14.24 3.49 -12.05
CA ILE A 445 -14.31 4.74 -12.83
C ILE A 445 -13.28 4.70 -13.97
N ASP A 446 -13.77 4.69 -15.20
CA ASP A 446 -12.93 4.87 -16.38
C ASP A 446 -12.52 6.34 -16.54
N THR A 447 -11.23 6.61 -16.44
CA THR A 447 -10.65 7.95 -16.52
C THR A 447 -10.25 8.36 -17.93
N THR A 448 -10.35 7.48 -18.93
CA THR A 448 -9.82 7.73 -20.29
C THR A 448 -10.36 8.98 -20.97
N GLU A 449 -11.59 9.40 -20.66
CA GLU A 449 -12.20 10.61 -21.24
C GLU A 449 -11.80 11.92 -20.53
N PHE A 450 -11.10 11.87 -19.39
CA PHE A 450 -10.74 13.04 -18.57
C PHE A 450 -9.38 12.92 -17.87
N GLU A 451 -8.48 12.08 -18.39
CA GLU A 451 -7.17 11.79 -17.78
C GLU A 451 -6.31 13.07 -17.66
N ASP A 452 -6.32 13.92 -18.69
CA ASP A 452 -5.58 15.19 -18.70
C ASP A 452 -6.13 16.17 -17.64
N GLU A 453 -7.45 16.32 -17.53
CA GLU A 453 -8.11 17.14 -16.52
C GLU A 453 -7.78 16.64 -15.10
N LEU A 454 -7.83 15.31 -14.89
CA LEU A 454 -7.50 14.70 -13.60
C LEU A 454 -6.05 14.95 -13.20
N ALA A 455 -5.11 14.79 -14.13
CA ALA A 455 -3.69 15.06 -13.89
C ALA A 455 -3.45 16.54 -13.55
N ASN A 456 -4.04 17.47 -14.30
CA ASN A 456 -3.91 18.90 -14.05
C ASN A 456 -4.51 19.31 -12.70
N CYS A 457 -5.71 18.82 -12.36
CA CYS A 457 -6.34 19.08 -11.06
C CYS A 457 -5.51 18.51 -9.90
N THR A 458 -4.90 17.33 -10.08
CA THR A 458 -4.01 16.72 -9.09
C THR A 458 -2.75 17.55 -8.85
N GLU A 459 -2.13 18.11 -9.90
CA GLU A 459 -1.01 19.03 -9.75
C GLU A 459 -1.41 20.28 -8.96
N ILE A 460 -2.57 20.88 -9.29
CA ILE A 460 -3.10 22.05 -8.58
C ILE A 460 -3.31 21.70 -7.10
N TYR A 461 -4.00 20.60 -6.80
CA TYR A 461 -4.21 20.13 -5.43
C TYR A 461 -2.88 20.03 -4.65
N ASN A 462 -1.87 19.39 -5.26
CA ASN A 462 -0.58 19.18 -4.62
C ASN A 462 0.17 20.48 -4.28
N ARG A 463 -0.05 21.57 -5.02
CA ARG A 463 0.55 22.89 -4.71
C ARG A 463 -0.10 23.57 -3.51
N TYR A 464 -1.42 23.39 -3.32
CA TYR A 464 -2.19 24.08 -2.28
C TYR A 464 -2.35 23.29 -0.98
N LYS A 465 -2.42 21.95 -1.05
CA LYS A 465 -2.82 21.10 0.08
C LYS A 465 -1.99 21.31 1.33
N SER A 466 -0.68 21.53 1.20
CA SER A 466 0.22 21.65 2.34
C SER A 466 -0.10 22.87 3.20
N GLU A 467 -0.47 23.97 2.59
CA GLU A 467 -0.81 25.20 3.32
C GLU A 467 -2.25 25.15 3.86
N ILE A 468 -3.19 24.65 3.06
CA ILE A 468 -4.61 24.56 3.43
C ILE A 468 -4.80 23.57 4.57
N ASN A 469 -4.32 22.33 4.41
CA ASN A 469 -4.59 21.23 5.34
C ASN A 469 -3.82 21.36 6.67
N THR A 470 -2.90 22.32 6.79
CA THR A 470 -2.17 22.62 8.03
C THR A 470 -2.68 23.89 8.72
N GLY A 471 -3.65 24.60 8.14
CA GLY A 471 -4.12 25.89 8.67
C GLY A 471 -3.13 27.05 8.49
N ALA A 472 -2.02 26.85 7.76
CA ALA A 472 -1.00 27.88 7.55
C ALA A 472 -1.55 29.12 6.81
N VAL A 473 -2.57 28.93 5.99
CA VAL A 473 -3.33 29.98 5.29
C VAL A 473 -4.79 29.99 5.72
N ASP A 474 -5.47 31.11 5.44
CA ASP A 474 -6.91 31.26 5.66
C ASP A 474 -7.70 30.37 4.66
N PRO A 475 -8.38 29.32 5.12
CA PRO A 475 -9.05 28.37 4.23
C PRO A 475 -10.22 29.02 3.48
N GLU A 476 -10.86 30.06 4.03
CA GLU A 476 -11.96 30.78 3.35
C GLU A 476 -11.48 31.58 2.13
N LYS A 477 -10.17 31.76 1.97
CA LYS A 477 -9.56 32.40 0.78
C LYS A 477 -8.85 31.39 -0.11
N ALA A 478 -8.04 30.52 0.50
CA ALA A 478 -7.20 29.58 -0.24
C ALA A 478 -8.02 28.48 -0.93
N VAL A 479 -9.10 27.99 -0.31
CA VAL A 479 -9.98 26.98 -0.93
C VAL A 479 -10.67 27.52 -2.18
N PRO A 480 -11.35 28.69 -2.16
CA PRO A 480 -11.92 29.27 -3.38
C PRO A 480 -10.89 29.51 -4.50
N GLU A 481 -9.67 29.91 -4.14
CA GLU A 481 -8.58 30.09 -5.11
C GLU A 481 -8.19 28.76 -5.77
N MET A 482 -7.89 27.73 -4.96
CA MET A 482 -7.57 26.39 -5.44
C MET A 482 -8.68 25.83 -6.34
N MET A 483 -9.94 25.92 -5.89
CA MET A 483 -11.07 25.39 -6.65
C MET A 483 -11.35 26.18 -7.93
N SER A 484 -11.07 27.49 -7.96
CA SER A 484 -11.15 28.29 -9.20
C SER A 484 -10.10 27.86 -10.22
N GLU A 485 -8.88 27.58 -9.79
CA GLU A 485 -7.83 27.05 -10.67
C GLU A 485 -8.19 25.65 -11.18
N MET A 486 -8.66 24.75 -10.30
CA MET A 486 -9.10 23.40 -10.68
C MET A 486 -10.24 23.42 -11.69
N ARG A 487 -11.25 24.28 -11.52
CA ARG A 487 -12.34 24.44 -12.50
C ARG A 487 -11.83 24.94 -13.84
N SER A 488 -10.85 25.85 -13.84
CA SER A 488 -10.19 26.29 -15.07
C SER A 488 -9.39 25.17 -15.76
N ALA A 489 -8.99 24.16 -14.99
CA ALA A 489 -8.30 22.95 -15.46
C ALA A 489 -9.22 21.76 -15.74
N GLY A 490 -10.55 21.92 -15.65
CA GLY A 490 -11.52 20.89 -16.02
C GLY A 490 -12.18 20.12 -14.88
N PHE A 491 -12.07 20.57 -13.62
CA PHE A 491 -12.68 19.87 -12.48
C PHE A 491 -14.17 19.55 -12.64
N ASP A 492 -14.97 20.50 -13.14
CA ASP A 492 -16.41 20.28 -13.32
C ASP A 492 -16.70 19.21 -14.38
N THR A 493 -15.82 19.06 -15.39
CA THR A 493 -15.90 17.96 -16.36
C THR A 493 -15.66 16.61 -15.71
N ILE A 494 -14.68 16.52 -14.79
CA ILE A 494 -14.45 15.30 -14.01
C ILE A 494 -15.70 14.95 -13.21
N VAL A 495 -16.29 15.91 -12.48
CA VAL A 495 -17.51 15.69 -11.68
C VAL A 495 -18.65 15.16 -12.55
N GLU A 496 -18.91 15.78 -13.70
CA GLU A 496 -19.97 15.36 -14.62
C GLU A 496 -19.74 13.94 -15.16
N LYS A 497 -18.51 13.61 -15.55
CA LYS A 497 -18.15 12.29 -16.10
C LYS A 497 -18.20 11.18 -15.06
N VAL A 498 -17.69 11.44 -13.85
CA VAL A 498 -17.75 10.50 -12.74
C VAL A 498 -19.20 10.27 -12.32
N GLN A 499 -20.00 11.33 -12.17
CA GLN A 499 -21.43 11.17 -11.83
C GLN A 499 -22.18 10.37 -12.89
N ALA A 500 -21.93 10.61 -14.17
CA ALA A 500 -22.58 9.87 -15.26
C ALA A 500 -22.25 8.36 -15.21
N GLN A 501 -21.01 8.00 -14.83
CA GLN A 501 -20.63 6.60 -14.65
C GLN A 501 -21.30 5.97 -13.43
N ILE A 502 -21.40 6.70 -12.32
CA ILE A 502 -22.13 6.26 -11.13
C ILE A 502 -23.62 6.03 -11.47
N ASP A 503 -24.24 6.98 -12.17
CA ASP A 503 -25.65 6.90 -12.57
C ASP A 503 -25.92 5.74 -13.54
N ALA A 504 -24.95 5.38 -14.39
CA ALA A 504 -25.07 4.28 -15.34
C ALA A 504 -24.86 2.89 -14.72
N ALA A 505 -24.17 2.82 -13.57
CA ALA A 505 -23.93 1.58 -12.84
C ALA A 505 -25.08 1.19 -11.90
N ASN A 506 -25.98 2.14 -11.59
CA ASN A 506 -27.21 1.93 -10.83
C ASN A 506 -28.39 1.55 -11.74
#